data_AF-A0A6L3JPJ5-F1
#
_entry.id   AF-A0A6L3JPJ5-F1
#
_cell.length_a   1.000
_cell.length_b   1.000
_cell.length_c   1.000
_cell.angle_alpha   90.00
_cell.angle_beta   90.00
_cell.angle_gamma   90.00
#
_symmetry.space_group_name_H-M   'P 1'
#
loop_
_entity.id
_entity.type
_entity.pdbx_description
1 polymer ?
#
loop_
_entity_poly.entity_id
_entity_poly.type
_entity_poly.pdbx_seq_one_letter_code
_entity_poly.pdbx_strand_id
1 'polypeptide(L)'
;GDNIFHGNGFSSLLREAVRMAEEEQKATVFGYWVNDPERYGVAEFDAEGNCLSIEEKPEQPKSNYAVVGLYFYPNKVVEVAKNIKPSARGELEITTVNQRFLEDRELKVQTLGRGFAWLDTGTHDSLAEASTYIEVIEKRQGLKVACLEGIAYRKGWITADKMRDLAKPMLKNQYGQYLLKVIDEVERTGKENLD
;
A
#
# COMPACT_ATOMS: atom_id res chain seq x y z
N GLY A 1 0.70 0.16 9.83
CA GLY A 1 1.58 1.31 9.49
C GLY A 1 3.03 0.90 9.27
N ASP A 2 3.26 -0.40 9.26
CA ASP A 2 4.47 -1.20 9.12
C ASP A 2 4.60 -1.85 7.74
N ASN A 3 3.65 -1.55 6.84
CA ASN A 3 3.60 -2.07 5.48
C ASN A 3 4.26 -1.07 4.53
N ILE A 4 5.26 -1.52 3.78
CA ILE A 4 5.95 -0.72 2.75
C ILE A 4 5.60 -1.31 1.38
N PHE A 5 5.15 -0.44 0.47
CA PHE A 5 4.81 -0.79 -0.90
C PHE A 5 5.69 0.01 -1.87
N HIS A 6 6.28 -0.68 -2.84
CA HIS A 6 7.06 -0.06 -3.89
C HIS A 6 6.86 -0.81 -5.21
N GLY A 7 6.53 -0.11 -6.28
CA GLY A 7 6.31 -0.71 -7.59
C GLY A 7 5.80 0.30 -8.60
N ASN A 8 6.09 0.03 -9.88
CA ASN A 8 5.65 0.87 -10.98
C ASN A 8 4.12 0.89 -11.11
N GLY A 9 3.52 2.07 -11.37
CA GLY A 9 2.08 2.20 -11.56
C GLY A 9 1.24 2.05 -10.28
N PHE A 10 1.86 2.06 -9.09
CA PHE A 10 1.13 1.98 -7.82
C PHE A 10 0.10 3.11 -7.67
N SER A 11 0.46 4.35 -8.04
CA SER A 11 -0.43 5.51 -8.02
C SER A 11 -1.73 5.26 -8.79
N SER A 12 -1.67 4.57 -9.93
CA SER A 12 -2.85 4.25 -10.75
C SER A 12 -3.72 3.17 -10.12
N LEU A 13 -3.11 2.14 -9.51
CA LEU A 13 -3.85 1.13 -8.74
C LEU A 13 -4.60 1.75 -7.56
N LEU A 14 -3.96 2.67 -6.83
CA LEU A 14 -4.60 3.37 -5.70
C LEU A 14 -5.75 4.27 -6.16
N ARG A 15 -5.59 5.01 -7.26
CA ARG A 15 -6.68 5.83 -7.83
C ARG A 15 -7.89 4.97 -8.23
N GLU A 16 -7.64 3.81 -8.83
CA GLU A 16 -8.71 2.89 -9.22
C GLU A 16 -9.41 2.29 -8.00
N ALA A 17 -8.67 1.97 -6.92
CA ALA A 17 -9.27 1.50 -5.67
C ALA A 17 -10.16 2.56 -4.99
N VAL A 18 -9.76 3.84 -5.01
CA VAL A 18 -10.60 4.96 -4.57
C VAL A 18 -11.85 5.05 -5.42
N ARG A 19 -11.71 5.04 -6.76
CA ARG A 19 -12.82 5.11 -7.71
C ARG A 19 -13.85 4.00 -7.45
N MET A 20 -13.41 2.76 -7.26
CA MET A 20 -14.30 1.63 -6.96
C MET A 20 -15.06 1.81 -5.64
N ALA A 21 -14.41 2.35 -4.61
CA ALA A 21 -15.06 2.60 -3.32
C ALA A 21 -16.10 3.73 -3.40
N GLU A 22 -15.78 4.82 -4.11
CA GLU A 22 -16.63 6.01 -4.19
C GLU A 22 -17.78 5.85 -5.19
N GLU A 23 -17.50 5.34 -6.39
CA GLU A 23 -18.46 5.28 -7.50
C GLU A 23 -19.21 3.95 -7.57
N GLU A 24 -18.52 2.83 -7.33
CA GLU A 24 -19.11 1.48 -7.49
C GLU A 24 -19.56 0.86 -6.18
N GLN A 25 -19.32 1.53 -5.05
CA GLN A 25 -19.61 1.01 -3.70
C GLN A 25 -18.98 -0.37 -3.44
N LYS A 26 -17.79 -0.61 -3.98
CA LYS A 26 -17.03 -1.85 -3.81
C LYS A 26 -15.81 -1.64 -2.92
N ALA A 27 -15.59 -2.57 -2.00
CA ALA A 27 -14.34 -2.68 -1.27
C ALA A 27 -13.24 -3.20 -2.19
N THR A 28 -12.00 -2.73 -1.99
CA THR A 28 -10.82 -3.22 -2.71
C THR A 28 -9.74 -3.62 -1.72
N VAL A 29 -9.21 -4.83 -1.92
CA VAL A 29 -8.06 -5.34 -1.18
C VAL A 29 -7.01 -5.86 -2.14
N PHE A 30 -5.76 -5.92 -1.69
CA PHE A 30 -4.63 -6.28 -2.54
C PHE A 30 -4.05 -7.64 -2.15
N GLY A 31 -3.97 -8.55 -3.11
CA GLY A 31 -3.31 -9.85 -2.96
C GLY A 31 -1.85 -9.77 -3.40
N TYR A 32 -0.93 -10.29 -2.61
CA TYR A 32 0.49 -10.38 -2.93
C TYR A 32 0.98 -11.81 -2.74
N TRP A 33 1.79 -12.29 -3.68
CA TRP A 33 2.35 -13.64 -3.59
C TRP A 33 3.42 -13.70 -2.49
N VAL A 34 3.23 -14.56 -1.51
CA VAL A 34 4.19 -14.81 -0.42
C VAL A 34 4.67 -16.25 -0.39
N ASN A 35 5.79 -16.47 0.28
CA ASN A 35 6.30 -17.82 0.52
C ASN A 35 5.60 -18.52 1.71
N ASP A 36 5.21 -17.75 2.73
CA ASP A 36 4.65 -18.26 3.99
C ASP A 36 3.22 -17.68 4.21
N PRO A 37 2.22 -18.10 3.40
CA PRO A 37 0.86 -17.53 3.42
C PRO A 37 0.09 -17.75 4.73
N GLU A 38 0.39 -18.79 5.50
CA GLU A 38 -0.25 -19.13 6.78
C GLU A 38 -0.16 -18.02 7.85
N ARG A 39 0.74 -17.04 7.65
CA ARG A 39 0.92 -15.90 8.55
C ARG A 39 -0.10 -14.78 8.35
N TYR A 40 -0.88 -14.82 7.26
CA TYR A 40 -1.71 -13.71 6.81
C TYR A 40 -3.15 -14.16 6.50
N GLY A 41 -4.01 -13.20 6.16
CA GLY A 41 -5.28 -13.50 5.48
C GLY A 41 -5.01 -14.00 4.06
N VAL A 42 -5.46 -15.20 3.70
CA VAL A 42 -5.16 -15.83 2.41
C VAL A 42 -6.39 -15.79 1.52
N ALA A 43 -6.26 -15.23 0.32
CA ALA A 43 -7.32 -15.18 -0.68
C ALA A 43 -7.28 -16.40 -1.60
N GLU A 44 -8.39 -17.12 -1.72
CA GLU A 44 -8.61 -18.17 -2.71
C GLU A 44 -9.16 -17.57 -4.00
N PHE A 45 -8.77 -18.09 -5.16
CA PHE A 45 -9.24 -17.63 -6.47
C PHE A 45 -9.74 -18.78 -7.34
N ASP A 46 -10.71 -18.51 -8.22
CA ASP A 46 -11.09 -19.41 -9.31
C ASP A 46 -10.09 -19.34 -10.49
N ALA A 47 -10.35 -20.13 -11.53
CA ALA A 47 -9.48 -20.20 -12.72
C ALA A 47 -9.49 -18.87 -13.52
N GLU A 48 -10.54 -18.08 -13.39
CA GLU A 48 -10.73 -16.77 -14.01
C GLU A 48 -10.15 -15.62 -13.17
N GLY A 49 -9.65 -15.90 -11.97
CA GLY A 49 -9.03 -14.93 -11.06
C GLY A 49 -10.02 -14.16 -10.17
N ASN A 50 -11.25 -14.63 -10.01
CA ASN A 50 -12.21 -14.08 -9.04
C ASN A 50 -11.94 -14.66 -7.65
N CYS A 51 -12.01 -13.83 -6.61
CA CYS A 51 -11.83 -14.29 -5.25
C CYS A 51 -13.04 -15.11 -4.77
N LEU A 52 -12.79 -16.29 -4.22
CA LEU A 52 -13.80 -17.21 -3.72
C LEU A 52 -13.97 -17.15 -2.20
N SER A 53 -12.86 -17.06 -1.47
CA SER A 53 -12.84 -16.99 0.00
C SER A 53 -11.61 -16.25 0.51
N ILE A 54 -11.69 -15.71 1.73
CA ILE A 54 -10.53 -15.17 2.45
C ILE A 54 -10.50 -15.77 3.86
N GLU A 55 -9.39 -16.42 4.21
CA GLU A 55 -9.23 -17.10 5.49
C GLU A 55 -8.09 -16.47 6.29
N GLU A 56 -8.34 -16.14 7.55
CA GLU A 56 -7.34 -15.54 8.44
C GLU A 56 -6.41 -16.63 8.97
N LYS A 57 -5.11 -16.54 8.63
CA LYS A 57 -4.03 -17.42 9.13
C LYS A 57 -4.39 -18.91 9.05
N PRO A 58 -4.72 -19.43 7.86
CA PRO A 58 -5.14 -20.81 7.70
C PRO A 58 -3.97 -21.77 7.97
N GLU A 59 -4.23 -22.86 8.70
CA GLU A 59 -3.25 -23.94 8.88
C GLU A 59 -2.90 -24.63 7.55
N GLN A 60 -3.87 -24.66 6.61
CA GLN A 60 -3.72 -25.21 5.27
C GLN A 60 -4.12 -24.16 4.23
N PRO A 61 -3.22 -23.27 3.83
CA PRO A 61 -3.51 -22.17 2.92
C PRO A 61 -3.95 -22.67 1.55
N LYS A 62 -5.07 -22.14 1.04
CA LYS A 62 -5.63 -22.50 -0.27
C LYS A 62 -4.91 -21.86 -1.46
N SER A 63 -4.09 -20.85 -1.20
CA SER A 63 -3.26 -20.19 -2.20
C SER A 63 -2.03 -19.53 -1.55
N ASN A 64 -1.12 -19.00 -2.36
CA ASN A 64 0.03 -18.22 -1.89
C ASN A 64 -0.24 -16.70 -1.87
N TYR A 65 -1.49 -16.26 -2.05
CA TYR A 65 -1.83 -14.85 -2.11
C TYR A 65 -2.30 -14.36 -0.73
N ALA A 66 -1.39 -13.67 -0.04
CA ALA A 66 -1.70 -12.94 1.17
C ALA A 66 -2.43 -11.63 0.84
N VAL A 67 -3.49 -11.33 1.56
CA VAL A 67 -4.14 -10.02 1.57
C VAL A 67 -3.28 -9.07 2.39
N VAL A 68 -2.65 -8.12 1.72
CA VAL A 68 -1.71 -7.16 2.34
C VAL A 68 -2.44 -6.06 3.11
N GLY A 69 -1.71 -5.35 3.96
CA GLY A 69 -2.23 -4.30 4.85
C GLY A 69 -2.66 -3.00 4.16
N LEU A 70 -3.42 -3.07 3.08
CA LEU A 70 -3.96 -1.93 2.34
C LEU A 70 -5.39 -2.25 1.86
N TYR A 71 -6.34 -1.44 2.31
CA TYR A 71 -7.77 -1.71 2.13
C TYR A 71 -8.52 -0.41 1.79
N PHE A 72 -9.41 -0.47 0.81
CA PHE A 72 -10.31 0.61 0.45
C PHE A 72 -11.74 0.12 0.64
N TYR A 73 -12.59 0.92 1.27
CA TYR A 73 -13.98 0.54 1.51
C TYR A 73 -14.93 1.71 1.27
N PRO A 74 -16.17 1.43 0.82
CA PRO A 74 -17.25 2.39 0.90
C PRO A 74 -17.68 2.59 2.36
N ASN A 75 -18.45 3.66 2.63
CA ASN A 75 -18.85 4.07 3.97
C ASN A 75 -19.60 2.97 4.77
N LYS A 76 -20.24 2.00 4.09
CA LYS A 76 -20.87 0.81 4.69
C LYS A 76 -19.95 0.05 5.64
N VAL A 77 -18.63 0.13 5.46
CA VAL A 77 -17.64 -0.53 6.34
C VAL A 77 -17.81 -0.20 7.82
N VAL A 78 -18.26 1.01 8.14
CA VAL A 78 -18.49 1.44 9.53
C VAL A 78 -19.53 0.54 10.19
N GLU A 79 -20.59 0.20 9.46
CA GLU A 79 -21.64 -0.66 10.00
C GLU A 79 -21.26 -2.14 9.98
N VAL A 80 -20.52 -2.58 8.97
CA VAL A 80 -19.94 -3.94 8.96
C VAL A 80 -19.05 -4.13 10.19
N ALA A 81 -18.12 -3.21 10.43
CA ALA A 81 -17.16 -3.29 11.54
C ALA A 81 -17.82 -3.24 12.93
N LYS A 82 -18.97 -2.57 13.09
CA LYS A 82 -19.72 -2.56 14.36
C LYS A 82 -20.34 -3.91 14.70
N ASN A 83 -20.64 -4.74 13.70
CA ASN A 83 -21.40 -5.97 13.86
C ASN A 83 -20.53 -7.25 13.81
N ILE A 84 -19.22 -7.13 13.50
CA ILE A 84 -18.33 -8.29 13.56
C ILE A 84 -18.09 -8.73 15.01
N LYS A 85 -17.84 -10.03 15.20
CA LYS A 85 -17.58 -10.64 16.50
C LYS A 85 -16.09 -10.89 16.67
N PRO A 86 -15.56 -10.87 17.90
CA PRO A 86 -14.19 -11.27 18.17
C PRO A 86 -13.91 -12.69 17.67
N SER A 87 -12.71 -12.91 17.14
CA SER A 87 -12.20 -14.22 16.73
C SER A 87 -11.86 -15.10 17.94
N ALA A 88 -11.39 -16.32 17.69
CA ALA A 88 -10.93 -17.24 18.73
C ALA A 88 -9.78 -16.65 19.60
N ARG A 89 -9.02 -15.69 19.06
CA ARG A 89 -7.97 -14.96 19.80
C ARG A 89 -8.45 -13.65 20.45
N GLY A 90 -9.75 -13.35 20.37
CA GLY A 90 -10.35 -12.17 21.00
C GLY A 90 -10.18 -10.86 20.23
N GLU A 91 -9.77 -10.91 18.97
CA GLU A 91 -9.55 -9.73 18.11
C GLU A 91 -10.72 -9.52 17.13
N LEU A 92 -11.00 -8.26 16.77
CA LEU A 92 -11.92 -7.93 15.69
C LEU A 92 -11.14 -7.95 14.36
N GLU A 93 -11.32 -9.02 13.58
CA GLU A 93 -10.48 -9.28 12.41
C GLU A 93 -10.91 -8.49 11.18
N ILE A 94 -9.94 -7.86 10.51
CA ILE A 94 -10.18 -7.21 9.20
C ILE A 94 -10.60 -8.25 8.14
N THR A 95 -10.13 -9.49 8.25
CA THR A 95 -10.54 -10.59 7.35
C THR A 95 -12.02 -10.91 7.47
N THR A 96 -12.64 -10.75 8.65
CA THR A 96 -14.10 -10.88 8.80
C THR A 96 -14.84 -9.76 8.08
N VAL A 97 -14.31 -8.54 8.09
CA VAL A 97 -14.86 -7.42 7.30
C VAL A 97 -14.76 -7.73 5.81
N ASN A 98 -13.59 -8.18 5.34
CA ASN A 98 -13.38 -8.55 3.94
C ASN A 98 -14.33 -9.65 3.48
N GLN A 99 -14.45 -10.71 4.29
CA GLN A 99 -15.35 -11.82 4.02
C GLN A 99 -16.81 -11.36 3.89
N ARG A 100 -17.25 -10.40 4.71
CA ARG A 100 -18.60 -9.84 4.58
C ARG A 100 -18.81 -9.09 3.26
N PHE A 101 -17.86 -8.27 2.84
CA PHE A 101 -17.93 -7.62 1.53
C PHE A 101 -17.86 -8.64 0.39
N LEU A 102 -17.14 -9.75 0.56
CA LEU A 102 -17.06 -10.83 -0.43
C LEU A 102 -18.39 -11.56 -0.57
N GLU A 103 -19.05 -11.90 0.54
CA GLU A 103 -20.38 -12.53 0.57
C GLU A 103 -21.44 -11.65 -0.10
N ASP A 104 -21.36 -10.34 0.11
CA ASP A 104 -22.24 -9.35 -0.52
C ASP A 104 -21.90 -9.13 -2.02
N ARG A 105 -20.85 -9.78 -2.56
CA ARG A 105 -20.29 -9.59 -3.91
C ARG A 105 -19.82 -8.15 -4.18
N GLU A 106 -19.43 -7.48 -3.12
CA GLU A 106 -18.96 -6.09 -3.10
C GLU A 106 -17.44 -6.00 -2.87
N LEU A 107 -16.70 -7.12 -2.89
CA LEU A 107 -15.24 -7.14 -2.75
C LEU A 107 -14.54 -7.36 -4.09
N LYS A 108 -13.61 -6.46 -4.43
CA LYS A 108 -12.61 -6.64 -5.47
C LYS A 108 -11.26 -6.99 -4.85
N VAL A 109 -10.67 -8.10 -5.28
CA VAL A 109 -9.27 -8.42 -4.97
C VAL A 109 -8.41 -8.06 -6.18
N GLN A 110 -7.44 -7.16 -6.00
CA GLN A 110 -6.45 -6.80 -7.02
C GLN A 110 -5.12 -7.46 -6.68
N THR A 111 -4.47 -8.10 -7.65
CA THR A 111 -3.16 -8.72 -7.42
C THR A 111 -2.02 -7.77 -7.71
N LEU A 112 -1.09 -7.66 -6.77
CA LEU A 112 0.18 -6.96 -6.96
C LEU A 112 1.13 -7.90 -7.70
N GLY A 113 1.43 -7.58 -8.96
CA GLY A 113 2.27 -8.41 -9.82
C GLY A 113 3.73 -8.48 -9.34
N ARG A 114 4.52 -9.38 -9.95
CA ARG A 114 5.92 -9.66 -9.58
C ARG A 114 6.88 -8.46 -9.58
N GLY A 115 6.50 -7.34 -10.22
CA GLY A 115 7.27 -6.10 -10.22
C GLY A 115 7.06 -5.22 -8.99
N PHE A 116 6.12 -5.58 -8.11
CA PHE A 116 5.92 -4.94 -6.82
C PHE A 116 6.78 -5.59 -5.75
N ALA A 117 7.23 -4.77 -4.80
CA ALA A 117 7.72 -5.21 -3.51
C ALA A 117 6.70 -4.78 -2.45
N TRP A 118 6.24 -5.76 -1.69
CA TRP A 118 5.58 -5.54 -0.41
C TRP A 118 6.50 -6.05 0.68
N LEU A 119 6.80 -5.18 1.65
CA LEU A 119 7.70 -5.47 2.76
C LEU A 119 6.92 -5.20 4.05
N ASP A 120 6.68 -6.26 4.82
CA ASP A 120 6.17 -6.18 6.18
C ASP A 120 7.35 -6.04 7.14
N THR A 121 7.28 -5.13 8.11
CA THR A 121 8.39 -4.80 9.02
C THR A 121 8.18 -5.33 10.45
N GLY A 122 7.37 -6.39 10.59
CA GLY A 122 7.00 -6.99 11.87
C GLY A 122 8.12 -7.70 12.65
N THR A 123 9.26 -8.03 12.02
CA THR A 123 10.42 -8.64 12.68
C THR A 123 11.72 -7.85 12.47
N HIS A 124 12.72 -8.05 13.34
CA HIS A 124 14.03 -7.41 13.20
C HIS A 124 14.69 -7.70 11.84
N ASP A 125 14.62 -8.94 11.38
CA ASP A 125 15.18 -9.34 10.09
C ASP A 125 14.44 -8.67 8.94
N SER A 126 13.10 -8.68 8.96
CA SER A 126 12.29 -8.04 7.91
C SER A 126 12.50 -6.52 7.83
N LEU A 127 12.76 -5.87 8.97
CA LEU A 127 13.07 -4.45 9.03
C LEU A 127 14.45 -4.14 8.42
N ALA A 128 15.43 -5.00 8.67
CA ALA A 128 16.78 -4.86 8.10
C ALA A 128 16.77 -5.09 6.57
N GLU A 129 16.02 -6.09 6.10
CA GLU A 129 15.80 -6.34 4.67
C GLU A 129 15.12 -5.16 3.99
N ALA A 130 14.05 -4.62 4.60
CA ALA A 130 13.34 -3.47 4.05
C ALA A 130 14.24 -2.22 3.97
N SER A 131 15.07 -1.98 4.98
CA SER A 131 16.03 -0.89 4.99
C SER A 131 17.05 -1.03 3.86
N THR A 132 17.58 -2.23 3.68
CA THR A 132 18.55 -2.55 2.61
C THR A 132 17.92 -2.37 1.22
N TYR A 133 16.69 -2.84 1.04
CA TYR A 133 15.95 -2.70 -0.22
C TYR A 133 15.79 -1.23 -0.62
N ILE A 134 15.31 -0.38 0.30
CA ILE A 134 15.12 1.05 0.04
C ILE A 134 16.46 1.74 -0.24
N GLU A 135 17.50 1.43 0.53
CA GLU A 135 18.83 2.00 0.32
C GLU A 135 19.36 1.72 -1.10
N VAL A 136 19.24 0.47 -1.57
CA VAL A 136 19.71 0.06 -2.90
C VAL A 136 18.95 0.81 -4.00
N ILE A 137 17.61 0.86 -3.89
CA ILE A 137 16.77 1.54 -4.89
C ILE A 137 17.07 3.05 -4.93
N GLU A 138 17.11 3.72 -3.78
CA GLU A 138 17.36 5.16 -3.73
C GLU A 138 18.74 5.52 -4.27
N LYS A 139 19.78 4.76 -3.89
CA LYS A 139 21.15 4.99 -4.38
C LYS A 139 21.26 4.80 -5.89
N ARG A 140 20.52 3.85 -6.46
CA ARG A 140 20.66 3.51 -7.87
C ARG A 140 19.83 4.40 -8.80
N GLN A 141 18.67 4.86 -8.35
CA GLN A 141 17.83 5.79 -9.11
C GLN A 141 18.15 7.25 -8.82
N GLY A 142 18.69 7.58 -7.65
CA GLY A 142 18.89 8.96 -7.20
C GLY A 142 17.57 9.68 -6.88
N LEU A 143 16.51 8.90 -6.63
CA LEU A 143 15.15 9.32 -6.26
C LEU A 143 14.80 8.69 -4.92
N LYS A 144 14.02 9.40 -4.09
CA LYS A 144 13.59 8.89 -2.80
C LYS A 144 12.25 8.18 -2.88
N VAL A 145 12.11 7.10 -2.13
CA VAL A 145 10.82 6.40 -1.95
C VAL A 145 10.10 7.04 -0.77
N ALA A 146 8.79 7.30 -0.93
CA ALA A 146 7.94 7.89 0.13
C ALA A 146 8.44 9.25 0.70
N CYS A 147 9.08 10.09 -0.12
CA CYS A 147 9.39 11.48 0.24
C CYS A 147 8.11 12.33 0.29
N LEU A 148 7.58 12.59 1.50
CA LEU A 148 6.27 13.20 1.70
C LEU A 148 6.19 14.63 1.15
N GLU A 149 7.22 15.44 1.39
CA GLU A 149 7.32 16.79 0.85
C GLU A 149 7.38 16.75 -0.67
N GLY A 150 8.15 15.81 -1.23
CA GLY A 150 8.24 15.56 -2.67
C GLY A 150 6.88 15.26 -3.29
N ILE A 151 6.12 14.34 -2.67
CA ILE A 151 4.75 13.99 -3.10
C ILE A 151 3.84 15.21 -3.00
N ALA A 152 3.84 15.92 -1.86
CA ALA A 152 2.99 17.08 -1.62
C ALA A 152 3.25 18.21 -2.63
N TYR A 153 4.52 18.50 -2.93
CA TYR A 153 4.89 19.51 -3.90
C TYR A 153 4.49 19.12 -5.32
N ARG A 154 4.78 17.87 -5.74
CA ARG A 154 4.39 17.35 -7.05
C ARG A 154 2.87 17.31 -7.21
N LYS A 155 2.10 17.11 -6.15
CA LYS A 155 0.63 17.19 -6.13
C LYS A 155 0.07 18.63 -6.04
N GLY A 156 0.93 19.64 -5.91
CA GLY A 156 0.51 21.04 -5.74
C GLY A 156 -0.08 21.37 -4.37
N TRP A 157 0.08 20.50 -3.36
CA TRP A 157 -0.40 20.74 -1.99
C TRP A 157 0.45 21.76 -1.24
N ILE A 158 1.73 21.89 -1.61
CA ILE A 158 2.64 22.90 -1.08
C ILE A 158 3.36 23.63 -2.23
N THR A 159 3.74 24.88 -1.99
CA THR A 159 4.51 25.68 -2.95
C THR A 159 6.01 25.36 -2.87
N ALA A 160 6.77 25.78 -3.89
CA ALA A 160 8.23 25.68 -3.89
C ALA A 160 8.84 26.41 -2.69
N ASP A 161 8.33 27.59 -2.32
CA ASP A 161 8.82 28.33 -1.16
C ASP A 161 8.59 27.58 0.15
N LYS A 162 7.43 26.94 0.29
CA LYS A 162 7.15 26.09 1.46
C LYS A 162 8.12 24.91 1.51
N MET A 163 8.42 24.26 0.38
CA MET A 163 9.41 23.19 0.32
C MET A 163 10.83 23.69 0.65
N ARG A 164 11.24 24.87 0.17
CA ARG A 164 12.53 25.50 0.53
C ARG A 164 12.62 25.72 2.04
N ASP A 165 11.54 26.20 2.67
CA ASP A 165 11.49 26.39 4.12
C ASP A 165 11.63 25.07 4.90
N LEU A 166 10.99 24.00 4.43
CA LEU A 166 11.14 22.66 5.01
C LEU A 166 12.56 22.10 4.83
N ALA A 167 13.21 22.41 3.70
CA ALA A 167 14.56 21.95 3.41
C ALA A 167 15.64 22.64 4.28
N LYS A 168 15.47 23.93 4.59
CA LYS A 168 16.44 24.77 5.35
C LYS A 168 17.06 24.08 6.58
N PRO A 169 16.29 23.55 7.55
CA PRO A 169 16.87 22.90 8.73
C PRO A 169 17.66 21.63 8.41
N MET A 170 17.42 20.99 7.26
CA MET A 170 17.98 19.71 6.86
C MET A 170 19.09 19.81 5.80
N LEU A 171 19.48 21.03 5.37
CA LEU A 171 20.46 21.23 4.28
C LEU A 171 21.82 20.57 4.52
N LYS A 172 22.16 20.32 5.79
CA LYS A 172 23.40 19.62 6.18
C LYS A 172 23.37 18.11 5.88
N ASN A 173 22.21 17.52 5.57
CA ASN A 173 22.07 16.11 5.23
C ASN A 173 21.52 15.92 3.80
N GLN A 174 21.58 14.68 3.33
CA GLN A 174 21.16 14.32 1.97
C GLN A 174 19.66 14.51 1.71
N TYR A 175 18.83 14.46 2.76
CA TYR A 175 17.38 14.65 2.62
C TYR A 175 17.03 16.10 2.28
N GLY A 176 17.55 17.06 3.03
CA GLY A 176 17.32 18.49 2.75
C GLY A 176 17.85 18.90 1.38
N GLN A 177 19.01 18.36 0.98
CA GLN A 177 19.56 18.57 -0.36
C GLN A 177 18.68 17.96 -1.46
N TYR A 178 18.11 16.78 -1.21
CA TYR A 178 17.18 16.13 -2.14
C TYR A 178 15.91 16.96 -2.35
N LEU A 179 15.35 17.57 -1.30
CA LEU A 179 14.17 18.43 -1.45
C LEU A 179 14.40 19.58 -2.42
N LEU A 180 15.55 20.26 -2.34
CA LEU A 180 15.89 21.32 -3.29
C LEU A 180 16.03 20.77 -4.73
N LYS A 181 16.65 19.60 -4.89
CA LYS A 181 16.77 18.94 -6.20
C LYS A 181 15.41 18.63 -6.82
N VAL A 182 14.41 18.27 -6.01
CA VAL A 182 13.05 18.02 -6.49
C VAL A 182 12.40 19.31 -7.02
N ILE A 183 12.60 20.45 -6.34
CA ILE A 183 12.14 21.75 -6.84
C ILE A 183 12.74 22.03 -8.22
N ASP A 184 14.06 21.96 -8.32
CA ASP A 184 14.79 22.25 -9.56
C ASP A 184 14.37 21.30 -10.71
N GLU A 185 14.11 20.02 -10.40
CA GLU A 185 13.64 19.04 -11.37
C GLU A 185 12.26 19.39 -11.94
N VAL A 186 11.30 19.71 -11.06
CA VAL A 186 9.93 20.05 -11.47
C VAL A 186 9.91 21.36 -12.23
N GLU A 187 10.64 22.39 -11.76
CA GLU A 187 10.76 23.68 -12.46
C GLU A 187 11.39 23.50 -13.86
N ARG A 188 12.40 22.64 -13.99
CA ARG A 188 13.09 22.37 -15.27
C ARG A 188 12.25 21.53 -16.24
N THR A 189 11.52 20.53 -15.75
CA THR A 189 10.83 19.55 -16.60
C THR A 189 9.36 19.85 -16.82
N GLY A 190 8.75 20.64 -15.94
CA GLY A 190 7.30 20.87 -15.89
C GLY A 190 6.49 19.61 -15.60
N LYS A 191 7.13 18.50 -15.18
CA LYS A 191 6.47 17.21 -14.94
C LYS A 191 6.48 16.86 -13.46
N GLU A 192 5.34 16.35 -13.00
CA GLU A 192 5.19 15.86 -11.63
C GLU A 192 5.93 14.54 -11.40
N ASN A 193 6.22 13.72 -12.42
CA ASN A 193 6.88 12.40 -12.32
C ASN A 193 6.39 11.56 -11.11
N LEU A 194 5.07 11.36 -11.02
CA LEU A 194 4.39 10.63 -9.92
C LEU A 194 3.89 9.23 -10.33
N ASP A 195 4.17 8.80 -11.56
CA ASP A 195 3.70 7.54 -12.14
C ASP A 195 4.85 6.53 -12.33
#